data_AF-A0A931ITC5-F1
#
_entry.id   AF-A0A931ITC5-F1
#
_cell.length_a   1.000
_cell.length_b   1.000
_cell.length_c   1.000
_cell.angle_alpha   90.00
_cell.angle_beta   90.00
_cell.angle_gamma   90.00
#
_symmetry.space_group_name_H-M   'P 1'
#
loop_
_entity.id
_entity.type
_entity.pdbx_description
1 polymer ?
#
loop_
_entity_poly.entity_id
_entity_poly.type
_entity_poly.pdbx_seq_one_letter_code
_entity_poly.pdbx_strand_id
1 'polypeptide(L)'
;MIRRLAWMWKASLALTAISTAAWGQSASPTPAGPKIYSCVTADGRRLTSDRPIPECQGREQTLHRSDGTVRAKVAPAKSPEEKAADEVLQRELLAKKAALDDAIRHDRNLMARFKNRAAHDLARAAALDDLDAATGVTQRRLASLAKERKGLDDEAEFYKKKTLPPKLKQALDANDAATEAQKLFLEQQSAERGRVNRRYDLELTRLQKLWAGAPPGSLGPPPSAHESEPPPSAASVSGARR
;
A
#
# COMPACT_ATOMS: atom_id res chain seq x y z
N MET A 1 -13.42 46.03 9.52
CA MET A 1 -14.60 45.34 10.09
C MET A 1 -14.44 43.85 9.83
N ILE A 2 -13.93 43.12 10.82
CA ILE A 2 -13.55 41.70 10.71
C ILE A 2 -14.48 40.93 11.66
N ARG A 3 -15.39 40.12 11.11
CA ARG A 3 -16.33 39.30 11.88
C ARG A 3 -15.72 37.92 12.13
N ARG A 4 -15.29 37.67 13.36
CA ARG A 4 -14.93 36.33 13.87
C ARG A 4 -16.20 35.65 14.38
N LEU A 5 -16.58 34.51 13.79
CA LEU A 5 -17.62 33.63 14.32
C LEU A 5 -16.96 32.61 15.24
N ALA A 6 -17.17 32.77 16.55
CA ALA A 6 -16.86 31.76 17.56
C ALA A 6 -18.11 30.90 17.77
N TRP A 7 -18.02 29.61 17.53
CA TRP A 7 -19.03 28.63 17.94
C TRP A 7 -18.61 28.00 19.26
N MET A 8 -19.24 28.47 20.34
CA MET A 8 -19.22 27.88 21.66
C MET A 8 -20.21 26.71 21.68
N TRP A 9 -19.73 25.48 21.86
CA TRP A 9 -20.57 24.38 22.31
C TRP A 9 -20.39 24.18 23.81
N LYS A 10 -21.51 24.39 24.51
CA LYS A 10 -21.64 24.33 25.96
C LYS A 10 -21.59 22.88 26.43
N ALA A 11 -20.86 22.69 27.53
CA ALA A 11 -20.91 21.51 28.37
C ALA A 11 -22.34 21.21 28.84
N SER A 12 -22.69 19.94 28.90
CA SER A 12 -23.83 19.45 29.70
C SER A 12 -23.35 18.28 30.53
N LEU A 13 -23.27 18.57 31.82
CA LEU A 13 -23.00 17.68 32.94
C LEU A 13 -24.32 16.97 33.26
N ALA A 14 -24.37 15.63 33.20
CA ALA A 14 -25.50 14.85 33.71
C ALA A 14 -24.97 13.78 34.68
N LEU A 15 -25.43 13.89 35.91
CA LEU A 15 -25.08 13.11 37.08
C LEU A 15 -26.07 11.93 37.25
N THR A 16 -25.57 10.87 37.91
CA THR A 16 -26.27 9.74 38.56
C THR A 16 -26.99 8.67 37.75
N ALA A 17 -26.38 7.47 37.69
CA ALA A 17 -26.95 6.24 38.25
C ALA A 17 -25.82 5.22 38.47
N ILE A 18 -25.35 5.08 39.72
CA ILE A 18 -24.43 4.02 40.14
C ILE A 18 -25.24 2.73 40.20
N SER A 19 -25.16 1.92 39.14
CA SER A 19 -25.57 0.52 39.18
C SER A 19 -24.38 -0.30 39.63
N THR A 20 -24.47 -0.86 40.83
CA THR A 20 -23.55 -1.86 41.36
C THR A 20 -23.69 -3.14 40.53
N ALA A 21 -22.90 -3.25 39.46
CA ALA A 21 -22.71 -4.52 38.77
C ALA A 21 -22.03 -5.47 39.76
N ALA A 22 -22.80 -6.45 40.25
CA ALA A 22 -22.28 -7.58 40.98
C ALA A 22 -21.15 -8.20 40.16
N TRP A 23 -19.92 -8.10 40.65
CA TRP A 23 -18.80 -8.86 40.12
C TRP A 23 -19.13 -10.33 40.30
N GLY A 24 -19.55 -10.98 39.20
CA GLY A 24 -19.55 -12.42 39.12
C GLY A 24 -18.14 -12.87 39.49
N GLN A 25 -18.04 -13.63 40.58
CA GLN A 25 -16.79 -14.25 40.98
C GLN A 25 -16.35 -15.13 39.82
N SER A 26 -15.37 -14.66 39.06
CA SER A 26 -14.61 -15.52 38.15
C SER A 26 -14.09 -16.66 39.01
N ALA A 27 -14.69 -17.84 38.87
CA ALA A 27 -14.18 -19.05 39.49
C ALA A 27 -12.71 -19.14 39.11
N SER A 28 -11.83 -18.94 40.09
CA SER A 28 -10.41 -19.12 39.89
C SER A 28 -10.24 -20.54 39.36
N PRO A 29 -9.53 -20.76 38.23
CA PRO A 29 -9.28 -22.11 37.78
C PRO A 29 -8.62 -22.85 38.94
N THR A 30 -9.31 -23.87 39.45
CA THR A 30 -8.76 -24.74 40.50
C THR A 30 -7.38 -25.18 40.02
N PRO A 31 -6.31 -25.01 40.82
CA PRO A 31 -4.98 -25.41 40.39
C PRO A 31 -5.06 -26.87 39.96
N ALA A 32 -4.82 -27.13 38.68
CA ALA A 32 -4.73 -28.50 38.19
C ALA A 32 -3.69 -29.20 39.07
N GLY A 33 -4.10 -30.27 39.76
CA GLY A 33 -3.24 -31.02 40.67
C GLY A 33 -1.89 -31.40 40.02
N PRO A 34 -0.88 -31.74 40.85
CA PRO A 34 0.48 -31.99 40.37
C PRO A 34 0.47 -32.95 39.18
N LYS A 35 1.14 -32.55 38.09
CA LYS A 35 1.23 -33.32 36.85
C LYS A 35 2.59 -34.02 36.83
N ILE A 36 2.58 -35.34 36.72
CA ILE A 36 3.81 -36.15 36.75
C ILE A 36 4.13 -36.55 35.30
N TYR A 37 5.31 -36.15 34.81
CA TYR A 37 5.85 -36.57 33.52
C TYR A 37 6.64 -37.85 33.70
N SER A 38 6.42 -38.84 32.83
CA SER A 38 7.24 -40.05 32.78
C SER A 38 7.73 -40.34 31.37
N CYS A 39 9.00 -40.69 31.22
CA CYS A 39 9.57 -41.14 29.95
C CYS A 39 10.56 -42.28 30.17
N VAL A 40 10.96 -42.93 29.08
CA VAL A 40 12.00 -43.96 29.07
C VAL A 40 13.20 -43.40 28.29
N THR A 41 14.40 -43.44 28.87
CA THR A 41 15.65 -42.98 28.23
C THR A 41 16.14 -44.01 27.21
N ALA A 42 17.12 -43.65 26.37
CA ALA A 42 17.67 -44.56 25.35
C ALA A 42 18.23 -45.85 25.99
N ASP A 43 18.76 -45.72 27.21
CA ASP A 43 19.33 -46.80 28.02
C ASP A 43 18.27 -47.68 28.72
N GLY A 44 16.98 -47.43 28.48
CA GLY A 44 15.88 -48.19 29.07
C GLY A 44 15.48 -47.77 30.49
N ARG A 45 16.10 -46.73 31.07
CA ARG A 45 15.77 -46.20 32.41
C ARG A 45 14.48 -45.38 32.37
N ARG A 46 13.55 -45.64 33.28
CA ARG A 46 12.34 -44.83 33.45
C ARG A 46 12.64 -43.60 34.31
N LEU A 47 12.38 -42.42 33.76
CA LEU A 47 12.47 -41.14 34.48
C LEU A 47 11.07 -40.63 34.80
N THR A 48 10.88 -40.14 36.01
CA THR A 48 9.64 -39.51 36.48
C THR A 48 9.96 -38.17 37.12
N SER A 49 9.25 -37.11 36.74
CA SER A 49 9.46 -35.78 37.30
C SER A 49 8.16 -34.98 37.30
N ASP A 50 7.99 -34.11 38.28
CA ASP A 50 6.88 -33.14 38.33
C ASP A 50 7.07 -31.99 37.32
N ARG A 51 8.23 -31.95 36.62
CA ARG A 51 8.59 -30.98 35.58
C ARG A 51 8.91 -31.71 34.26
N PRO A 52 8.78 -31.04 33.09
CA PRO A 52 9.18 -31.63 31.81
C PRO A 52 10.63 -32.13 31.84
N ILE A 53 10.85 -33.38 31.41
CA ILE A 53 12.15 -34.05 31.51
C ILE A 53 13.02 -33.64 30.30
N PRO A 54 14.11 -32.88 30.47
CA PRO A 54 14.92 -32.38 29.35
C PRO A 54 15.60 -33.50 28.56
N GLU A 55 16.03 -34.57 29.23
CA GLU A 55 16.64 -35.77 28.60
C GLU A 55 15.68 -36.50 27.64
N CYS A 56 14.38 -36.28 27.77
CA CYS A 56 13.35 -36.92 26.96
C CYS A 56 12.64 -35.93 26.01
N GLN A 57 13.24 -34.78 25.70
CA GLN A 57 12.62 -33.82 24.76
C GLN A 57 12.44 -34.39 23.35
N GLY A 58 13.35 -35.26 22.89
CA GLY A 58 13.24 -35.93 21.59
C GLY A 58 12.38 -37.20 21.58
N ARG A 59 11.65 -37.52 22.67
CA ARG A 59 10.83 -38.76 22.78
C ARG A 59 9.45 -38.46 23.34
N GLU A 60 8.53 -39.42 23.15
CA GLU A 60 7.19 -39.34 23.72
C GLU A 60 7.26 -39.40 25.26
N GLN A 61 6.65 -38.42 25.94
CA GLN A 61 6.51 -38.41 27.40
C GLN A 61 5.05 -38.68 27.78
N THR A 62 4.81 -39.54 28.75
CA THR A 62 3.46 -39.76 29.27
C THR A 62 3.21 -38.82 30.44
N LEU A 63 2.18 -37.98 30.33
CA LEU A 63 1.68 -37.12 31.38
C LEU A 63 0.65 -37.91 32.21
N HIS A 64 0.91 -38.05 33.49
CA HIS A 64 0.00 -38.69 34.44
C HIS A 64 -0.70 -37.64 35.30
N ARG A 65 -1.93 -37.93 35.72
CA ARG A 65 -2.66 -37.19 36.75
C ARG A 65 -2.12 -37.61 38.14
N SER A 66 -2.44 -36.83 39.17
CA SER A 66 -2.03 -37.10 40.56
C SER A 66 -2.51 -38.45 41.11
N ASP A 67 -3.49 -39.08 40.48
CA ASP A 67 -4.01 -40.42 40.79
C ASP A 67 -3.25 -41.54 40.05
N GLY A 68 -2.20 -41.21 39.29
CA GLY A 68 -1.40 -42.16 38.53
C GLY A 68 -2.02 -42.60 37.19
N THR A 69 -3.21 -42.10 36.86
CA THR A 69 -3.84 -42.40 35.57
C THR A 69 -3.20 -41.59 34.44
N VAL A 70 -3.07 -42.21 33.26
CA VAL A 70 -2.51 -41.56 32.07
C VAL A 70 -3.46 -40.45 31.62
N ARG A 71 -3.00 -39.21 31.68
CA ARG A 71 -3.76 -38.04 31.24
C ARG A 71 -3.58 -37.77 29.75
N ALA A 72 -2.35 -37.83 29.25
CA ALA A 72 -2.03 -37.58 27.84
C ALA A 72 -0.63 -38.11 27.50
N LYS A 73 -0.36 -38.37 26.23
CA LYS A 73 1.00 -38.56 25.72
C LYS A 73 1.45 -37.29 25.02
N VAL A 74 2.61 -36.77 25.40
CA VAL A 74 3.25 -35.57 24.87
C VAL A 74 4.18 -36.03 23.76
N ALA A 75 3.90 -35.60 22.53
CA ALA A 75 4.76 -35.86 21.38
C ALA A 75 6.17 -35.28 21.61
N PRO A 76 7.20 -35.86 20.98
CA PRO A 76 8.55 -35.30 21.02
C PRO A 76 8.54 -33.83 20.58
N ALA A 77 9.37 -33.01 21.21
CA ALA A 77 9.58 -31.64 20.81
C ALA A 77 10.12 -31.62 19.38
N LYS A 78 9.42 -30.89 18.50
CA LYS A 78 9.86 -30.69 17.12
C LYS A 78 11.30 -30.20 17.07
N SER A 79 12.07 -30.71 16.12
CA SER A 79 13.45 -30.26 15.91
C SER A 79 13.47 -28.76 15.60
N PRO A 80 14.58 -28.05 15.84
CA PRO A 80 14.69 -26.64 15.46
C PRO A 80 14.37 -26.39 13.98
N GLU A 81 14.75 -27.33 13.11
CA GLU A 81 14.47 -27.27 11.66
C GLU A 81 12.98 -27.48 11.36
N GLU A 82 12.32 -28.43 12.01
CA GLU A 82 10.87 -28.66 11.86
C GLU A 82 10.05 -27.47 12.35
N LYS A 83 10.45 -26.85 13.47
CA LYS A 83 9.82 -25.61 13.96
C LYS A 83 10.00 -24.47 12.97
N ALA A 84 11.20 -24.32 12.40
CA ALA A 84 11.45 -23.29 11.39
C ALA A 84 10.60 -23.53 10.13
N ALA A 85 10.47 -24.78 9.66
CA ALA A 85 9.61 -25.13 8.52
C ALA A 85 8.13 -24.84 8.80
N ASP A 86 7.63 -25.19 9.99
CA ASP A 86 6.27 -24.85 10.41
C ASP A 86 6.07 -23.34 10.44
N GLU A 87 7.01 -22.57 10.99
CA GLU A 87 6.92 -21.11 11.04
C GLU A 87 6.86 -20.50 9.64
N VAL A 88 7.66 -21.00 8.68
CA VAL A 88 7.60 -20.56 7.29
C VAL A 88 6.23 -20.86 6.69
N LEU A 89 5.71 -22.09 6.85
CA LEU A 89 4.40 -22.47 6.34
C LEU A 89 3.28 -21.62 6.97
N GLN A 90 3.32 -21.39 8.28
CA GLN A 90 2.35 -20.53 8.96
C GLN A 90 2.42 -19.09 8.45
N ARG A 91 3.62 -18.53 8.24
CA ARG A 91 3.80 -17.20 7.65
C ARG A 91 3.20 -17.14 6.24
N GLU A 92 3.41 -18.15 5.42
CA GLU A 92 2.83 -18.22 4.07
C GLU A 92 1.30 -18.30 4.09
N LEU A 93 0.71 -19.11 4.97
CA LEU A 93 -0.73 -19.23 5.11
C LEU A 93 -1.36 -17.91 5.59
N LEU A 94 -0.73 -17.24 6.56
CA LEU A 94 -1.16 -15.93 7.03
C LEU A 94 -1.05 -14.87 5.94
N ALA A 95 0.04 -14.87 5.15
CA ALA A 95 0.22 -13.97 4.02
C ALA A 95 -0.85 -14.18 2.94
N LYS A 96 -1.16 -15.43 2.59
CA LYS A 96 -2.23 -15.77 1.63
C LYS A 96 -3.59 -15.31 2.10
N LYS A 97 -3.90 -15.52 3.40
CA LYS A 97 -5.16 -15.05 3.98
C LYS A 97 -5.26 -13.53 3.99
N ALA A 98 -4.20 -12.84 4.42
CA ALA A 98 -4.14 -11.38 4.41
C ALA A 98 -4.31 -10.82 2.98
N ALA A 99 -3.65 -11.41 1.98
CA ALA A 99 -3.79 -11.00 0.58
C ALA A 99 -5.23 -11.17 0.06
N LEU A 100 -5.93 -12.25 0.45
CA LEU A 100 -7.33 -12.47 0.10
C LEU A 100 -8.25 -11.45 0.78
N ASP A 101 -8.06 -11.20 2.08
CA ASP A 101 -8.84 -10.21 2.83
C ASP A 101 -8.64 -8.80 2.27
N ASP A 102 -7.42 -8.47 1.84
CA ASP A 102 -7.07 -7.22 1.18
C ASP A 102 -7.75 -7.09 -0.19
N ALA A 103 -7.74 -8.15 -1.00
CA ALA A 103 -8.43 -8.17 -2.28
C ALA A 103 -9.95 -7.99 -2.12
N ILE A 104 -10.57 -8.65 -1.15
CA ILE A 104 -11.99 -8.48 -0.82
C ILE A 104 -12.30 -7.03 -0.42
N ARG A 105 -11.46 -6.45 0.45
CA ARG A 105 -11.64 -5.08 0.92
C ARG A 105 -11.53 -4.08 -0.21
N HIS A 106 -10.53 -4.26 -1.07
CA HIS A 106 -10.32 -3.44 -2.26
C HIS A 106 -11.51 -3.52 -3.22
N ASP A 107 -11.99 -4.72 -3.55
CA ASP A 107 -13.11 -4.90 -4.48
C ASP A 107 -14.41 -4.30 -3.96
N ARG A 108 -14.67 -4.44 -2.66
CA ARG A 108 -15.82 -3.79 -2.01
C ARG A 108 -15.69 -2.27 -2.05
N ASN A 109 -14.49 -1.73 -1.81
CA ASN A 109 -14.26 -0.29 -1.88
C ASN A 109 -14.48 0.24 -3.30
N LEU A 110 -13.95 -0.45 -4.32
CA LEU A 110 -14.14 -0.10 -5.73
C LEU A 110 -15.62 -0.04 -6.11
N MET A 111 -16.39 -1.08 -5.79
CA MET A 111 -17.83 -1.09 -6.09
C MET A 111 -18.62 -0.04 -5.29
N ALA A 112 -18.22 0.24 -4.05
CA ALA A 112 -18.86 1.27 -3.23
C ALA A 112 -18.63 2.68 -3.79
N ARG A 113 -17.40 2.96 -4.25
CA ARG A 113 -17.02 4.25 -4.85
C ARG A 113 -17.57 4.40 -6.26
N PHE A 114 -17.55 3.33 -7.05
CA PHE A 114 -17.96 3.30 -8.44
C PHE A 114 -19.13 2.34 -8.64
N LYS A 115 -20.34 2.89 -8.50
CA LYS A 115 -21.59 2.13 -8.66
C LYS A 115 -21.83 1.67 -10.11
N ASN A 116 -21.30 2.39 -11.08
CA ASN A 116 -21.45 2.10 -12.51
C ASN A 116 -20.33 2.78 -13.32
N ARG A 117 -20.32 2.51 -14.63
CA ARG A 117 -19.34 3.05 -15.57
C ARG A 117 -19.31 4.59 -15.59
N ALA A 118 -20.47 5.24 -15.59
CA ALA A 118 -20.55 6.69 -15.64
C ALA A 118 -19.89 7.36 -14.42
N ALA A 119 -20.09 6.81 -13.22
CA ALA A 119 -19.43 7.29 -12.00
C ALA A 119 -17.90 7.14 -12.06
N HIS A 120 -17.41 6.04 -12.64
CA HIS A 120 -15.99 5.83 -12.86
C HIS A 120 -15.40 6.83 -13.87
N ASP A 121 -16.06 7.02 -15.02
CA ASP A 121 -15.61 7.94 -16.06
C ASP A 121 -15.61 9.40 -15.58
N LEU A 122 -16.60 9.79 -14.78
CA LEU A 122 -16.64 11.11 -14.13
C LEU A 122 -15.43 11.32 -13.20
N ALA A 123 -15.09 10.32 -12.40
CA ALA A 123 -13.93 10.39 -11.51
C ALA A 123 -12.61 10.43 -12.29
N ARG A 124 -12.53 9.71 -13.43
CA ARG A 124 -11.38 9.80 -14.35
C ARG A 124 -11.23 11.22 -14.90
N ALA A 125 -12.32 11.82 -15.38
CA ALA A 125 -12.29 13.19 -15.87
C ALA A 125 -11.83 14.16 -14.77
N ALA A 126 -12.45 14.09 -13.59
CA ALA A 126 -12.07 14.94 -12.45
C ALA A 126 -10.60 14.78 -12.03
N ALA A 127 -10.03 13.58 -12.13
CA ALA A 127 -8.62 13.35 -11.83
C ALA A 127 -7.66 13.89 -12.90
N LEU A 128 -8.14 14.17 -14.11
CA LEU A 128 -7.36 14.74 -15.20
C LEU A 128 -7.48 16.26 -15.28
N ASP A 129 -8.48 16.87 -14.63
CA ASP A 129 -8.78 18.30 -14.73
C ASP A 129 -7.57 19.19 -14.39
N ASP A 130 -6.86 18.91 -13.28
CA ASP A 130 -5.69 19.70 -12.88
C ASP A 130 -4.53 19.56 -13.88
N LEU A 131 -4.33 18.35 -14.44
CA LEU A 131 -3.31 18.10 -15.45
C LEU A 131 -3.62 18.84 -16.75
N ASP A 132 -4.90 18.88 -17.14
CA ASP A 132 -5.36 19.57 -18.34
C ASP A 132 -5.32 21.09 -18.18
N ALA A 133 -5.67 21.60 -17.01
CA ALA A 133 -5.52 23.00 -16.66
C ALA A 133 -4.04 23.43 -16.74
N ALA A 134 -3.13 22.67 -16.12
CA ALA A 134 -1.69 22.92 -16.17
C ALA A 134 -1.15 22.87 -17.61
N THR A 135 -1.55 21.86 -18.39
CA THR A 135 -1.20 21.74 -19.82
C THR A 135 -1.64 22.98 -20.61
N GLY A 136 -2.87 23.46 -20.39
CA GLY A 136 -3.39 24.65 -21.02
C GLY A 136 -2.61 25.93 -20.65
N VAL A 137 -2.14 26.06 -19.40
CA VAL A 137 -1.27 27.16 -18.97
C VAL A 137 0.06 27.12 -19.72
N THR A 138 0.71 25.96 -19.78
CA THR A 138 1.99 25.79 -20.47
C THR A 138 1.88 26.06 -21.96
N GLN A 139 0.82 25.58 -22.62
CA GLN A 139 0.58 25.86 -24.03
C GLN A 139 0.42 27.36 -24.31
N ARG A 140 -0.30 28.09 -23.44
CA ARG A 140 -0.39 29.56 -23.55
C ARG A 140 0.97 30.23 -23.37
N ARG A 141 1.82 29.73 -22.46
CA ARG A 141 3.19 30.26 -22.28
C ARG A 141 4.05 30.01 -23.51
N LEU A 142 4.00 28.82 -24.11
CA LEU A 142 4.68 28.52 -25.37
C LEU A 142 4.22 29.43 -26.51
N ALA A 143 2.92 29.70 -26.61
CA ALA A 143 2.40 30.64 -27.60
C ALA A 143 2.92 32.08 -27.38
N SER A 144 3.07 32.52 -26.12
CA SER A 144 3.71 33.80 -25.79
C SER A 144 5.18 33.83 -26.19
N LEU A 145 5.94 32.80 -25.80
CA LEU A 145 7.36 32.67 -26.13
C LEU A 145 7.58 32.65 -27.64
N ALA A 146 6.71 31.98 -28.40
CA ALA A 146 6.79 31.96 -29.86
C ALA A 146 6.54 33.35 -30.49
N LYS A 147 5.68 34.18 -29.89
CA LYS A 147 5.49 35.57 -30.35
C LYS A 147 6.70 36.44 -30.02
N GLU A 148 7.23 36.30 -28.81
CA GLU A 148 8.46 36.98 -28.38
C GLU A 148 9.63 36.59 -29.32
N ARG A 149 9.74 35.31 -29.66
CA ARG A 149 10.77 34.79 -30.56
C ARG A 149 10.73 35.42 -31.94
N LYS A 150 9.54 35.55 -32.52
CA LYS A 150 9.36 36.21 -33.83
C LYS A 150 9.89 37.64 -33.82
N GLY A 151 9.56 38.43 -32.80
CA GLY A 151 10.08 39.79 -32.68
C GLY A 151 11.61 39.84 -32.60
N LEU A 152 12.21 38.92 -31.84
CA LEU A 152 13.67 38.82 -31.75
C LEU A 152 14.31 38.37 -33.07
N ASP A 153 13.67 37.45 -33.80
CA ASP A 153 14.13 36.98 -35.11
C ASP A 153 14.04 38.11 -36.16
N ASP A 154 12.97 38.91 -36.13
CA ASP A 154 12.79 40.10 -36.99
C ASP A 154 13.92 41.13 -36.74
N GLU A 155 14.26 41.40 -35.47
CA GLU A 155 15.41 42.24 -35.11
C GLU A 155 16.75 41.62 -35.56
N ALA A 156 16.89 40.30 -35.44
CA ALA A 156 18.09 39.58 -35.86
C ALA A 156 18.30 39.63 -37.38
N GLU A 157 17.23 39.78 -38.18
CA GLU A 157 17.36 39.90 -39.63
C GLU A 157 18.23 41.08 -40.07
N PHE A 158 18.19 42.19 -39.32
CA PHE A 158 19.03 43.36 -39.57
C PHE A 158 20.53 43.06 -39.44
N TYR A 159 20.89 41.97 -38.72
CA TYR A 159 22.25 41.57 -38.43
C TYR A 159 22.70 40.31 -39.17
N LYS A 160 21.98 39.79 -40.19
CA LYS A 160 22.31 38.54 -40.92
C LYS A 160 23.76 38.44 -41.44
N LYS A 161 24.42 39.58 -41.72
CA LYS A 161 25.83 39.65 -42.19
C LYS A 161 26.77 40.36 -41.21
N LYS A 162 26.30 40.62 -39.99
CA LYS A 162 27.00 41.35 -38.92
C LYS A 162 26.99 40.51 -37.65
N THR A 163 27.83 40.86 -36.69
CA THR A 163 27.75 40.26 -35.35
C THR A 163 26.46 40.71 -34.66
N LEU A 164 25.72 39.76 -34.06
CA LEU A 164 24.54 40.10 -33.28
C LEU A 164 24.96 40.90 -32.04
N PRO A 165 24.21 41.95 -31.66
CA PRO A 165 24.41 42.64 -30.39
C PRO A 165 24.31 41.65 -29.22
N PRO A 166 25.19 41.75 -28.19
CA PRO A 166 25.20 40.80 -27.07
C PRO A 166 23.84 40.66 -26.37
N LYS A 167 23.10 41.76 -26.23
CA LYS A 167 21.76 41.77 -25.64
C LYS A 167 20.74 40.97 -26.45
N LEU A 168 20.76 41.11 -27.79
CA LEU A 168 19.85 40.39 -28.69
C LEU A 168 20.15 38.89 -28.67
N LYS A 169 21.44 38.53 -28.73
CA LYS A 169 21.86 37.13 -28.58
C LYS A 169 21.38 36.52 -27.26
N GLN A 170 21.61 37.22 -26.14
CA GLN A 170 21.17 36.76 -24.83
C GLN A 170 19.65 36.61 -24.74
N ALA A 171 18.87 37.50 -25.38
CA ALA A 171 17.41 37.41 -25.40
C ALA A 171 16.92 36.19 -26.21
N LEU A 172 17.52 35.92 -27.37
CA LEU A 172 17.24 34.72 -28.17
C LEU A 172 17.55 33.45 -27.37
N ASP A 173 18.75 33.37 -26.77
CA ASP A 173 19.17 32.23 -25.96
C ASP A 173 18.24 32.01 -24.75
N ALA A 174 17.80 33.10 -24.10
CA ALA A 174 16.87 33.03 -22.97
C ALA A 174 15.46 32.56 -23.39
N ASN A 175 14.96 33.01 -24.55
CA ASN A 175 13.67 32.55 -25.08
C ASN A 175 13.73 31.07 -25.45
N ASP A 176 14.82 30.62 -26.07
CA ASP A 176 15.04 29.21 -26.41
C ASP A 176 15.09 28.34 -25.15
N ALA A 177 15.89 28.74 -24.15
CA ALA A 177 15.96 28.02 -22.88
C ALA A 177 14.59 27.95 -22.18
N ALA A 178 13.83 29.05 -22.17
CA ALA A 178 12.49 29.07 -21.61
C ALA A 178 11.52 28.16 -22.38
N THR A 179 11.61 28.15 -23.71
CA THR A 179 10.79 27.31 -24.59
C THR A 179 11.06 25.83 -24.36
N GLU A 180 12.33 25.43 -24.31
CA GLU A 180 12.70 24.04 -24.03
C GLU A 180 12.26 23.61 -22.64
N ALA A 181 12.39 24.47 -21.62
CA ALA A 181 11.88 24.18 -20.28
C ALA A 181 10.35 23.94 -20.27
N GLN A 182 9.57 24.72 -21.03
CA GLN A 182 8.12 24.51 -21.15
C GLN A 182 7.78 23.21 -21.91
N LYS A 183 8.55 22.83 -22.93
CA LYS A 183 8.36 21.57 -23.67
C LYS A 183 8.62 20.35 -22.78
N LEU A 184 9.71 20.36 -22.02
CA LEU A 184 10.01 19.30 -21.04
C LEU A 184 8.90 19.16 -20.00
N PHE A 185 8.35 20.28 -19.54
CA PHE A 185 7.20 20.24 -18.64
C PHE A 185 5.96 19.60 -19.31
N LEU A 186 5.66 19.90 -20.58
CA LEU A 186 4.56 19.23 -21.30
C LEU A 186 4.78 17.71 -21.41
N GLU A 187 6.01 17.28 -21.67
CA GLU A 187 6.35 15.85 -21.71
C GLU A 187 6.08 15.18 -20.37
N GLN A 188 6.49 15.82 -19.27
CA GLN A 188 6.20 15.35 -17.91
C GLN A 188 4.69 15.26 -17.65
N GLN A 189 3.92 16.30 -17.98
CA GLN A 189 2.45 16.29 -17.83
C GLN A 189 1.80 15.19 -18.68
N SER A 190 2.32 14.93 -19.87
CA SER A 190 1.81 13.86 -20.75
C SER A 190 2.06 12.46 -20.16
N ALA A 191 3.22 12.25 -19.54
CA ALA A 191 3.57 11.01 -18.87
C ALA A 191 2.66 10.77 -17.66
N GLU A 192 2.41 11.82 -16.87
CA GLU A 192 1.50 11.77 -15.73
C GLU A 192 0.06 11.50 -16.15
N ARG A 193 -0.43 12.18 -17.21
CA ARG A 193 -1.74 11.88 -17.81
C ARG A 193 -1.84 10.41 -18.21
N GLY A 194 -0.79 9.88 -18.84
CA GLY A 194 -0.71 8.46 -19.19
C GLY A 194 -0.78 7.54 -17.97
N ARG A 195 -0.10 7.88 -16.88
CA ARG A 195 -0.11 7.13 -15.61
C ARG A 195 -1.48 7.11 -14.96
N VAL A 196 -2.15 8.26 -14.88
CA VAL A 196 -3.51 8.38 -14.35
C VAL A 196 -4.48 7.54 -15.19
N ASN A 197 -4.41 7.67 -16.52
CA ASN A 197 -5.25 6.90 -17.44
C ASN A 197 -5.08 5.39 -17.26
N ARG A 198 -3.84 4.88 -17.24
CA ARG A 198 -3.57 3.44 -17.03
C ARG A 198 -4.16 2.91 -15.73
N ARG A 199 -4.05 3.66 -14.63
CA ARG A 199 -4.66 3.27 -13.35
C ARG A 199 -6.17 3.10 -13.49
N TYR A 200 -6.85 4.08 -14.08
CA TYR A 200 -8.30 4.00 -14.33
C TYR A 200 -8.67 2.88 -15.31
N ASP A 201 -7.84 2.57 -16.30
CA ASP A 201 -8.09 1.47 -17.25
C ASP A 201 -7.98 0.09 -16.57
N LEU A 202 -7.01 -0.09 -15.66
CA LEU A 202 -6.87 -1.29 -14.84
C LEU A 202 -8.04 -1.44 -13.86
N GLU A 203 -8.43 -0.36 -13.17
CA GLU A 203 -9.59 -0.32 -12.29
C GLU A 203 -10.88 -0.68 -13.05
N LEU A 204 -11.08 -0.09 -14.23
CA LEU A 204 -12.24 -0.36 -15.08
C LEU A 204 -12.34 -1.82 -15.48
N THR A 205 -11.24 -2.43 -15.90
CA THR A 205 -11.20 -3.86 -16.30
C THR A 205 -11.66 -4.75 -15.15
N ARG A 206 -11.25 -4.41 -13.92
CA ARG A 206 -11.64 -5.14 -12.72
C ARG A 206 -13.11 -4.89 -12.36
N LEU A 207 -13.54 -3.63 -12.38
CA LEU A 207 -14.91 -3.21 -12.12
C LEU A 207 -15.91 -3.85 -13.08
N GLN A 208 -15.58 -3.98 -14.37
CA GLN A 208 -16.44 -4.65 -15.34
C GLN A 208 -16.78 -6.09 -14.93
N LYS A 209 -15.80 -6.84 -14.41
CA LYS A 209 -16.01 -8.20 -13.92
C LYS A 209 -16.85 -8.20 -12.63
N LEU A 210 -16.59 -7.26 -11.72
CA LEU A 210 -17.35 -7.13 -10.46
C LEU A 210 -18.82 -6.76 -10.72
N TRP A 211 -19.08 -5.78 -11.60
CA TRP A 211 -20.44 -5.42 -12.00
C TRP A 211 -21.15 -6.53 -12.79
N ALA A 212 -20.41 -7.41 -13.47
CA ALA A 212 -20.93 -8.62 -14.10
C ALA A 212 -21.23 -9.75 -13.10
N GLY A 213 -21.02 -9.55 -11.79
CA GLY A 213 -21.37 -10.49 -10.73
C GLY A 213 -20.20 -11.32 -10.18
N ALA A 214 -18.95 -11.02 -10.55
CA ALA A 214 -17.81 -11.69 -9.94
C ALA A 214 -17.76 -11.42 -8.41
N PRO A 215 -17.56 -12.45 -7.56
CA PRO A 215 -17.50 -12.23 -6.12
C PRO A 215 -16.24 -11.45 -5.72
N PRO A 216 -16.31 -10.55 -4.73
CA PRO A 216 -15.15 -9.82 -4.21
C PRO A 216 -14.02 -10.78 -3.80
N GLY A 217 -12.77 -10.44 -4.16
CA GLY A 217 -11.58 -11.26 -3.86
C GLY A 217 -11.30 -12.38 -4.85
N SER A 218 -12.20 -12.67 -5.81
CA SER A 218 -12.00 -13.73 -6.80
C SER A 218 -11.10 -13.35 -7.98
N LEU A 219 -10.85 -12.05 -8.18
CA LEU A 219 -10.09 -11.52 -9.32
C LEU A 219 -8.58 -11.45 -9.05
N GLY A 220 -8.10 -12.14 -8.01
CA GLY A 220 -6.71 -12.09 -7.57
C GLY A 220 -6.36 -10.78 -6.83
N PRO A 221 -5.07 -10.55 -6.53
CA PRO A 221 -4.62 -9.36 -5.82
C PRO A 221 -4.97 -8.08 -6.60
N PRO A 222 -5.19 -6.95 -5.91
CA PRO A 222 -5.42 -5.67 -6.56
C PRO A 222 -4.17 -5.22 -7.33
N PRO A 223 -4.33 -4.47 -8.45
CA PRO A 223 -3.19 -3.96 -9.19
C PRO A 223 -2.34 -3.05 -8.28
N SER A 224 -1.03 -3.30 -8.27
CA SER A 224 -0.10 -2.55 -7.41
C SER A 224 0.26 -1.20 -8.05
N ALA A 225 0.77 -0.25 -7.24
CA ALA A 225 1.20 1.06 -7.75
C ALA A 225 2.28 0.92 -8.85
N HIS A 226 3.16 -0.07 -8.74
CA HIS A 226 4.20 -0.37 -9.74
C HIS A 226 3.63 -0.87 -11.08
N GLU A 227 2.47 -1.52 -11.07
CA GLU A 227 1.78 -1.98 -12.27
C GLU A 227 1.12 -0.84 -13.05
N SER A 228 0.99 0.34 -12.42
CA SER A 228 0.50 1.57 -13.06
C SER A 228 1.63 2.43 -13.66
N GLU A 229 2.90 2.12 -13.37
CA GLU A 229 4.05 2.81 -13.96
C GLU A 229 4.20 2.42 -15.44
N PRO A 230 4.53 3.37 -16.33
CA PRO A 230 4.93 3.01 -17.67
C PRO A 230 6.21 2.16 -17.59
N PRO A 231 6.39 1.15 -18.47
CA PRO A 231 7.67 0.46 -18.54
C PRO A 231 8.78 1.51 -18.70
N PRO A 232 9.95 1.36 -18.03
CA PRO A 232 11.03 2.30 -18.19
C PRO A 232 11.35 2.40 -19.68
N SER A 233 11.23 3.62 -20.22
CA SER A 233 11.66 3.90 -21.59
C SER A 233 13.11 3.44 -21.73
N ALA A 234 13.42 2.65 -22.76
CA ALA A 234 14.75 2.09 -23.01
C ALA A 234 15.87 3.16 -23.06
N ALA A 235 15.49 4.45 -23.15
CA ALA A 235 16.41 5.59 -23.11
C ALA A 235 17.05 5.85 -21.72
N SER A 236 16.45 5.44 -20.59
CA SER A 236 17.00 5.74 -19.26
C SER A 236 18.08 4.74 -18.79
N VAL A 237 18.14 3.55 -19.38
CA VAL A 237 19.10 2.49 -18.99
C VAL A 237 20.50 2.74 -19.56
N SER A 238 20.64 3.60 -20.58
CA SER A 238 21.94 3.86 -21.22
C SER A 238 22.79 4.97 -20.55
N GLY A 239 22.25 5.69 -19.56
CA GLY A 239 22.93 6.81 -18.91
C GLY A 239 23.86 6.44 -17.73
N ALA A 240 23.83 5.18 -17.26
CA ALA A 240 24.57 4.74 -16.07
C ALA A 240 25.88 4.00 -16.36
N ARG A 241 26.35 4.00 -17.62
CA ARG A 241 27.70 3.54 -17.99
C ARG A 241 28.44 4.63 -18.76
N ARG A 242 29.07 5.55 -18.02
CA ARG A 242 30.31 6.23 -18.41
C ARG A 242 30.98 6.77 -17.16
#